data_AF-A0A3C0TSJ2-F1
#
_entry.id   AF-A0A3C0TSJ2-F1
#
_cell.length_a   1.000
_cell.length_b   1.000
_cell.length_c   1.000
_cell.angle_alpha   90.00
_cell.angle_beta   90.00
_cell.angle_gamma   90.00
#
_symmetry.space_group_name_H-M   'P 1'
#
loop_
_entity.id
_entity.type
_entity.pdbx_description
1 polymer ?
#
loop_
_entity_poly.entity_id
_entity_poly.type
_entity_poly.pdbx_seq_one_letter_code
_entity_poly.pdbx_strand_id
1 'polypeptide(L)'
;MGNQEQKYTITARMFHWAVALLVFSLLAVGWYMGDLPRGIEKFRFVEMHKSFGLLLLALMIGRSLWRAFNPPPPLPDDLPSWEKHAAKLTHWALYGLVFLQVFAGMSLVWTANSPLTFFGLLALPAPMAPDKEVHELLEEAHEMGARLIALLALLHIGAALRHHFILKNNILRRMLGLMLIVFGLGISWPAGAALWNMQPASQILFHFVQSGAAFTGQFQHFDARIDFDPQKPEDGRIDVMIDVASLDTQNEERDAILRSGDIFDVEQFPQAQFKADTVRQTGTGEYEAVGALTIRDVSRPLNLPFSLTITDADDGDVSATAHGKVAISRRDYELGKGEWAETGIIADEVIIEIRVEALQQR
;
A
#
# COMPACT_ATOMS: atom_id res chain seq x y z
N MET A 1 -8.10 -17.31 50.77
CA MET A 1 -8.41 -16.00 50.16
C MET A 1 -7.68 -15.93 48.83
N GLY A 2 -8.41 -15.59 47.77
CA GLY A 2 -8.11 -16.05 46.40
C GLY A 2 -6.93 -15.35 45.75
N ASN A 3 -6.02 -16.15 45.19
CA ASN A 3 -4.98 -15.66 44.30
C ASN A 3 -5.62 -15.40 42.93
N GLN A 4 -6.37 -14.30 42.83
CA GLN A 4 -6.93 -13.81 41.57
C GLN A 4 -5.76 -13.59 40.61
N GLU A 5 -5.69 -14.41 39.56
CA GLU A 5 -4.68 -14.29 38.51
C GLU A 5 -4.69 -12.88 37.92
N GLN A 6 -3.70 -12.07 38.28
CA GLN A 6 -3.59 -10.70 37.77
C GLN A 6 -3.23 -10.74 36.28
N LYS A 7 -4.26 -10.62 35.44
CA LYS A 7 -4.15 -10.41 33.99
C LYS A 7 -3.60 -9.02 33.70
N TYR A 8 -2.99 -8.87 32.52
CA TYR A 8 -2.65 -7.55 32.01
C TYR A 8 -3.92 -6.74 31.76
N THR A 9 -3.82 -5.40 31.86
CA THR A 9 -4.92 -4.51 31.49
C THR A 9 -5.33 -4.75 30.03
N ILE A 10 -6.58 -4.44 29.69
CA ILE A 10 -7.08 -4.56 28.32
C ILE A 10 -6.19 -3.77 27.36
N THR A 11 -5.87 -2.52 27.70
CA THR A 11 -5.01 -1.64 26.91
C THR A 11 -3.62 -2.23 26.67
N ALA A 12 -2.98 -2.80 27.69
CA ALA A 12 -1.66 -3.43 27.54
C ALA A 12 -1.68 -4.64 26.59
N ARG A 13 -2.77 -5.42 26.63
CA ARG A 13 -3.00 -6.55 25.71
C ARG A 13 -3.27 -6.07 24.29
N MET A 14 -4.09 -5.03 24.09
CA MET A 14 -4.34 -4.43 22.78
C MET A 14 -3.05 -3.93 22.14
N PHE A 15 -2.26 -3.14 22.87
CA PHE A 15 -0.94 -2.70 22.39
C PHE A 15 -0.03 -3.88 22.07
N HIS A 16 -0.05 -4.95 22.87
CA HIS A 16 0.81 -6.11 22.59
C HIS A 16 0.44 -6.76 21.28
N TRP A 17 -0.83 -7.10 21.10
CA TRP A 17 -1.27 -7.84 19.92
C TRP A 17 -1.20 -7.00 18.65
N ALA A 18 -1.50 -5.69 18.73
CA ALA A 18 -1.32 -4.77 17.61
C ALA A 18 0.15 -4.67 17.19
N VAL A 19 1.07 -4.46 18.15
CA VAL A 19 2.52 -4.43 17.87
C VAL A 19 3.01 -5.78 17.33
N ALA A 20 2.59 -6.90 17.93
CA ALA A 20 3.01 -8.22 17.50
C ALA A 20 2.59 -8.49 16.05
N LEU A 21 1.30 -8.24 15.72
CA LEU A 21 0.80 -8.36 14.35
C LEU A 21 1.61 -7.51 13.38
N LEU A 22 1.81 -6.24 13.71
CA LEU A 22 2.50 -5.29 12.84
C LEU A 22 3.98 -5.65 12.65
N VAL A 23 4.66 -6.13 13.69
CA VAL A 23 6.03 -6.63 13.60
C VAL A 23 6.11 -7.84 12.66
N PHE A 24 5.21 -8.83 12.80
CA PHE A 24 5.21 -9.99 11.91
C PHE A 24 4.89 -9.61 10.45
N SER A 25 3.92 -8.71 10.24
CA SER A 25 3.61 -8.20 8.91
C SER A 25 4.78 -7.44 8.28
N LEU A 26 5.43 -6.53 9.02
CA LEU A 26 6.57 -5.76 8.54
C LEU A 26 7.78 -6.65 8.23
N LEU A 27 8.05 -7.65 9.08
CA LEU A 27 9.08 -8.64 8.83
C LEU A 27 8.81 -9.42 7.53
N ALA A 28 7.60 -9.96 7.37
CA ALA A 28 7.21 -10.70 6.16
C ALA A 28 7.31 -9.84 4.89
N VAL A 29 6.78 -8.62 4.93
CA VAL A 29 6.88 -7.66 3.82
C VAL A 29 8.33 -7.27 3.55
N GLY A 30 9.14 -7.07 4.59
CA GLY A 30 10.55 -6.72 4.46
C GLY A 30 11.35 -7.79 3.70
N TRP A 31 11.14 -9.07 4.02
CA TRP A 31 11.73 -10.17 3.26
C TRP A 31 11.22 -10.23 1.82
N TYR A 32 9.90 -10.18 1.65
CA TYR A 32 9.28 -10.23 0.32
C TYR A 32 9.79 -9.11 -0.59
N MET A 33 9.79 -7.86 -0.13
CA MET A 33 10.21 -6.70 -0.93
C MET A 33 11.72 -6.69 -1.22
N GLY A 34 12.53 -7.34 -0.37
CA GLY A 34 13.96 -7.49 -0.58
C GLY A 34 14.26 -8.21 -1.89
N ASP A 35 13.56 -9.31 -2.12
CA ASP A 35 13.75 -10.21 -3.28
C ASP A 35 13.07 -9.72 -4.57
N LEU A 36 12.16 -8.74 -4.48
CA LEU A 36 11.49 -8.19 -5.66
C LEU A 36 12.48 -7.49 -6.62
N PRO A 37 12.27 -7.59 -7.95
CA PRO A 37 13.00 -6.80 -8.92
C PRO A 37 12.68 -5.31 -8.74
N ARG A 38 13.59 -4.44 -9.19
CA ARG A 38 13.32 -2.99 -9.21
C ARG A 38 12.14 -2.71 -10.14
N GLY A 39 11.16 -1.96 -9.67
CA GLY A 39 9.93 -1.64 -10.40
C GLY A 39 8.82 -1.14 -9.47
N ILE A 40 7.63 -0.89 -10.03
CA ILE A 40 6.46 -0.35 -9.31
C ILE A 40 6.08 -1.22 -8.12
N GLU A 41 6.05 -2.55 -8.30
CA GLU A 41 5.63 -3.48 -7.25
C GLU A 41 6.53 -3.32 -6.00
N LYS A 42 7.85 -3.36 -6.21
CA LYS A 42 8.83 -3.12 -5.14
C LYS A 42 8.64 -1.74 -4.51
N PHE A 43 8.43 -0.71 -5.33
CA PHE A 43 8.19 0.65 -4.83
C PHE A 43 6.95 0.71 -3.91
N ARG A 44 5.82 0.10 -4.31
CA ARG A 44 4.59 0.06 -3.51
C ARG A 44 4.80 -0.64 -2.18
N PHE A 45 5.44 -1.81 -2.16
CA PHE A 45 5.72 -2.52 -0.92
C PHE A 45 6.68 -1.76 -0.02
N VAL A 46 7.69 -1.09 -0.59
CA VAL A 46 8.63 -0.23 0.16
C VAL A 46 7.91 0.97 0.79
N GLU A 47 7.06 1.68 0.04
CA GLU A 47 6.28 2.81 0.58
C GLU A 47 5.32 2.37 1.70
N MET A 48 4.67 1.22 1.52
CA MET A 48 3.79 0.64 2.52
C MET A 48 4.59 0.23 3.78
N HIS A 49 5.75 -0.41 3.60
CA HIS A 49 6.64 -0.83 4.69
C HIS A 49 7.13 0.37 5.51
N LYS A 50 7.53 1.48 4.87
CA LYS A 50 7.89 2.74 5.55
C LYS A 50 6.73 3.27 6.40
N SER A 51 5.54 3.38 5.81
CA SER A 51 4.35 3.93 6.48
C SER A 51 3.92 3.10 7.69
N PHE A 52 3.86 1.77 7.54
CA PHE A 52 3.55 0.87 8.64
C PHE A 52 4.68 0.80 9.69
N GLY A 53 5.94 1.03 9.30
CA GLY A 53 7.05 1.22 10.23
C GLY A 53 6.87 2.45 11.15
N LEU A 54 6.39 3.57 10.59
CA LEU A 54 6.04 4.76 11.39
C LEU A 54 4.84 4.51 12.30
N LEU A 55 3.83 3.76 11.84
CA LEU A 55 2.72 3.33 12.70
C LEU A 55 3.22 2.45 13.86
N LEU A 56 4.16 1.54 13.59
CA LEU A 56 4.80 0.71 14.61
C LEU A 56 5.51 1.58 15.65
N LEU A 57 6.23 2.62 15.23
CA LEU A 57 6.87 3.57 16.15
C LEU A 57 5.84 4.24 17.08
N ALA A 58 4.74 4.75 16.53
CA ALA A 58 3.68 5.38 17.31
C ALA A 58 3.07 4.41 18.33
N LEU A 59 2.77 3.17 17.93
CA LEU A 59 2.26 2.14 18.82
C LEU A 59 3.27 1.74 19.89
N MET A 60 4.55 1.67 19.56
CA MET A 60 5.62 1.36 20.51
C MET A 60 5.84 2.47 21.53
N ILE A 61 5.73 3.75 21.13
CA ILE A 61 5.73 4.89 22.05
C ILE A 61 4.53 4.79 22.99
N GLY A 62 3.31 4.62 22.45
CA GLY A 62 2.09 4.49 23.25
C GLY A 62 2.15 3.30 24.22
N ARG A 63 2.65 2.15 23.77
CA ARG A 63 2.88 0.96 24.59
C ARG A 63 3.87 1.21 25.72
N SER A 64 4.95 1.94 25.44
CA SER A 64 6.00 2.26 26.42
C SER A 64 5.50 3.23 27.48
N LEU A 65 4.78 4.28 27.06
CA LEU A 65 4.10 5.21 27.95
C LEU A 65 3.08 4.48 28.83
N TRP A 66 2.23 3.65 28.24
CA TRP A 66 1.25 2.87 29.00
C TRP A 66 1.91 2.00 30.07
N ARG A 67 2.99 1.29 29.72
CA ARG A 67 3.74 0.44 30.64
C ARG A 67 4.41 1.24 31.77
N ALA A 68 4.83 2.48 31.51
CA ALA A 68 5.42 3.34 32.54
C ALA A 68 4.38 3.75 33.61
N PHE A 69 3.13 3.99 33.21
CA PHE A 69 2.04 4.37 34.12
C PHE A 69 1.23 3.17 34.66
N ASN A 70 1.34 2.01 34.02
CA ASN A 70 0.62 0.79 34.39
C ASN A 70 1.60 -0.39 34.43
N PRO A 71 2.31 -0.59 35.56
CA PRO A 71 3.32 -1.62 35.69
C PRO A 71 2.77 -3.03 35.38
N PRO A 72 3.56 -3.90 34.72
CA PRO A 72 3.12 -5.26 34.43
C PRO A 72 2.88 -6.02 35.74
N PRO A 73 1.84 -6.85 35.82
CA PRO A 73 1.59 -7.61 37.03
C PRO A 73 2.75 -8.57 37.33
N PRO A 74 3.05 -8.87 38.61
CA PRO A 74 4.27 -9.58 39.01
C PRO A 74 4.37 -10.97 38.36
N LEU A 75 5.60 -11.45 38.18
CA LEU A 75 5.83 -12.83 37.76
C LEU A 75 5.48 -13.79 38.91
N PRO A 76 4.91 -14.98 38.63
CA PRO A 76 4.61 -15.98 39.65
C PRO A 76 5.81 -16.27 40.57
N ASP A 77 5.56 -16.40 41.86
CA ASP A 77 6.63 -16.56 42.86
C ASP A 77 7.38 -17.88 42.70
N ASP A 78 6.69 -18.92 42.24
CA ASP A 78 7.18 -20.27 41.97
C ASP A 78 8.10 -20.40 40.75
N LEU A 79 8.21 -19.36 39.91
CA LEU A 79 9.14 -19.38 38.79
C LEU A 79 10.60 -19.34 39.26
N PRO A 80 11.49 -20.18 38.69
CA PRO A 80 12.93 -20.08 38.94
C PRO A 80 13.47 -18.67 38.65
N SER A 81 14.38 -18.20 39.49
CA SER A 81 14.96 -16.85 39.34
C SER A 81 15.58 -16.62 37.96
N TRP A 82 16.21 -17.63 37.36
CA TRP A 82 16.79 -17.51 36.02
C TRP A 82 15.71 -17.30 34.93
N GLU A 83 14.54 -17.94 35.02
CA GLU A 83 13.41 -17.71 34.10
C GLU A 83 12.86 -16.29 34.26
N LYS A 84 12.80 -15.77 35.50
CA LYS A 84 12.40 -14.38 35.77
C LYS A 84 13.37 -13.37 35.14
N HIS A 85 14.68 -13.61 35.23
CA HIS A 85 15.71 -12.75 34.62
C HIS A 85 15.68 -12.86 33.09
N ALA A 86 15.60 -14.08 32.54
CA ALA A 86 15.50 -14.30 31.10
C ALA A 86 14.25 -13.61 30.51
N ALA A 87 13.09 -13.75 31.15
CA ALA A 87 11.87 -13.07 30.72
C ALA A 87 12.05 -11.55 30.70
N LYS A 88 12.63 -10.94 31.74
CA LYS A 88 12.89 -9.49 31.77
C LYS A 88 13.85 -9.07 30.66
N LEU A 89 14.95 -9.81 30.48
CA LEU A 89 15.96 -9.52 29.48
C LEU A 89 15.37 -9.60 28.07
N THR A 90 14.65 -10.66 27.73
CA THR A 90 14.00 -10.82 26.41
C THR A 90 13.00 -9.69 26.14
N HIS A 91 12.19 -9.28 27.13
CA HIS A 91 11.28 -8.15 26.93
C HIS A 91 12.03 -6.85 26.66
N TRP A 92 13.06 -6.52 27.44
CA TRP A 92 13.84 -5.30 27.23
C TRP A 92 14.62 -5.32 25.93
N ALA A 93 15.18 -6.48 25.54
CA ALA A 93 15.84 -6.67 24.26
C ALA A 93 14.88 -6.44 23.10
N LEU A 94 13.68 -7.04 23.12
CA LEU A 94 12.67 -6.82 22.08
C LEU A 94 12.22 -5.35 22.00
N TYR A 95 12.02 -4.68 23.14
CA TYR A 95 11.68 -3.25 23.13
C TYR A 95 12.79 -2.42 22.48
N GLY A 96 14.03 -2.60 22.94
CA GLY A 96 15.18 -1.85 22.41
C GLY A 96 15.39 -2.11 20.93
N LEU A 97 15.39 -3.38 20.51
CA LEU A 97 15.60 -3.76 19.13
C LEU A 97 14.50 -3.22 18.20
N VAL A 98 13.23 -3.28 18.59
CA VAL A 98 12.16 -2.73 17.74
C VAL A 98 12.30 -1.22 17.56
N PHE A 99 12.65 -0.47 18.61
CA PHE A 99 12.92 0.96 18.46
C PHE A 99 14.12 1.21 17.54
N LEU A 100 15.24 0.53 17.78
CA LEU A 100 16.44 0.64 16.96
C LEU A 100 16.17 0.29 15.49
N GLN A 101 15.39 -0.75 15.24
CA GLN A 101 14.98 -1.17 13.89
C GLN A 101 14.25 -0.07 13.15
N VAL A 102 13.26 0.56 13.78
CA VAL A 102 12.47 1.61 13.14
C VAL A 102 13.33 2.85 12.90
N PHE A 103 14.16 3.26 13.85
CA PHE A 103 15.08 4.39 13.66
C PHE A 103 16.13 4.11 12.57
N ALA A 104 16.66 2.89 12.50
CA ALA A 104 17.55 2.48 11.42
C ALA A 104 16.85 2.55 10.06
N GLY A 105 15.61 2.08 9.96
CA GLY A 105 14.81 2.15 8.74
C GLY A 105 14.50 3.59 8.30
N MET A 106 14.14 4.48 9.24
CA MET A 106 13.94 5.91 8.94
C MET A 106 15.22 6.55 8.42
N SER A 107 16.35 6.25 9.05
CA SER A 107 17.66 6.78 8.67
C SER A 107 18.11 6.26 7.30
N LEU A 108 17.79 5.01 6.97
CA LEU A 108 18.03 4.42 5.64
C LEU A 108 17.34 5.22 4.53
N VAL A 109 16.09 5.64 4.75
CA VAL A 109 15.31 6.42 3.78
C VAL A 109 15.90 7.82 3.57
N TRP A 110 16.29 8.49 4.65
CA TRP A 110 16.89 9.83 4.56
C TRP A 110 18.26 9.81 3.89
N THR A 111 19.10 8.83 4.23
CA THR A 111 20.42 8.67 3.61
C THR A 111 20.35 8.29 2.13
N ALA A 112 19.23 7.68 1.69
CA ALA A 112 18.92 7.37 0.29
C ALA A 112 18.32 8.55 -0.51
N ASN A 113 18.22 9.75 0.07
CA ASN A 113 17.53 10.91 -0.53
C ASN A 113 16.08 10.61 -0.95
N SER A 114 15.40 9.71 -0.23
CA SER A 114 14.01 9.34 -0.51
C SER A 114 13.07 10.06 0.46
N PRO A 115 11.87 10.47 0.02
CA PRO A 115 10.89 11.06 0.93
C PRO A 115 10.40 10.00 1.92
N LEU A 116 10.42 10.34 3.21
CA LEU A 116 9.80 9.53 4.26
C LEU A 116 8.40 10.06 4.54
N THR A 117 7.39 9.45 3.93
CA THR A 117 5.99 9.86 4.11
C THR A 117 5.21 8.88 5.00
N PHE A 118 4.23 9.40 5.73
CA PHE A 118 3.23 8.62 6.46
C PHE A 118 1.98 8.49 5.62
N PHE A 119 1.83 7.35 4.93
CA PHE A 119 0.73 7.05 3.99
C PHE A 119 0.52 8.14 2.92
N GLY A 120 1.59 8.81 2.48
CA GLY A 120 1.53 9.94 1.55
C GLY A 120 0.90 11.23 2.11
N LEU A 121 0.43 11.23 3.37
CA LEU A 121 -0.29 12.36 3.97
C LEU A 121 0.65 13.38 4.62
N LEU A 122 1.74 12.90 5.23
CA LEU A 122 2.69 13.72 5.98
C LEU A 122 4.11 13.30 5.65
N ALA A 123 4.92 14.21 5.11
CA ALA A 123 6.35 14.00 4.92
C ALA A 123 7.11 14.40 6.19
N LEU A 124 7.97 13.51 6.69
CA LEU A 124 8.86 13.80 7.80
C LEU A 124 10.14 14.47 7.28
N PRO A 125 10.59 15.60 7.87
CA PRO A 125 11.81 16.26 7.43
C PRO A 125 13.03 15.36 7.67
N ALA A 126 13.97 15.37 6.73
CA ALA A 126 15.24 14.68 6.89
C ALA A 126 16.15 15.49 7.86
N PRO A 127 16.61 14.90 8.96
CA PRO A 127 17.51 15.57 9.90
C PRO A 127 18.99 15.50 9.49
N MET A 128 19.29 14.80 8.39
CA MET A 128 20.64 14.55 7.88
C MET A 128 20.66 14.59 6.36
N ALA A 129 21.82 14.90 5.78
CA ALA A 129 22.01 14.85 4.35
C ALA A 129 22.14 13.39 3.84
N PRO A 130 21.86 13.13 2.55
CA PRO A 130 22.15 11.85 1.93
C PRO A 130 23.63 11.47 2.04
N ASP A 131 23.92 10.23 2.39
CA ASP A 131 25.28 9.70 2.53
C ASP A 131 25.28 8.20 2.22
N LYS A 132 26.09 7.79 1.24
CA LYS A 132 26.12 6.42 0.74
C LYS A 132 26.79 5.45 1.71
N GLU A 133 27.87 5.85 2.38
CA GLU A 133 28.60 4.98 3.31
C GLU A 133 27.73 4.70 4.55
N VAL A 134 27.05 5.75 5.04
CA VAL A 134 26.10 5.60 6.14
C VAL A 134 24.88 4.78 5.72
N HIS A 135 24.39 4.93 4.48
CA HIS A 135 23.28 4.14 3.95
C HIS A 135 23.58 2.64 3.96
N GLU A 136 24.72 2.21 3.41
CA GLU A 136 25.11 0.79 3.34
C GLU A 136 25.23 0.18 4.75
N LEU A 137 25.82 0.91 5.70
CA LEU A 137 25.89 0.47 7.11
C LEU A 137 24.50 0.34 7.75
N LEU A 138 23.60 1.28 7.49
CA LEU A 138 22.22 1.26 8.01
C LEU A 138 21.40 0.13 7.39
N GLU A 139 21.63 -0.20 6.11
CA GLU A 139 20.97 -1.31 5.43
C GLU A 139 21.34 -2.63 6.11
N GLU A 140 22.63 -2.89 6.30
CA GLU A 140 23.11 -4.07 7.02
C GLU A 140 22.57 -4.13 8.46
N ALA A 141 22.61 -3.02 9.18
CA ALA A 141 22.09 -2.93 10.55
C ALA A 141 20.57 -3.20 10.60
N HIS A 142 19.80 -2.71 9.64
CA HIS A 142 18.36 -2.94 9.54
C HIS A 142 18.06 -4.41 9.22
N GLU A 143 18.77 -5.03 8.28
CA GLU A 143 18.60 -6.46 8.00
C GLU A 143 18.97 -7.34 9.19
N MET A 144 20.12 -7.07 9.83
CA MET A 144 20.57 -7.82 10.99
C MET A 144 19.59 -7.67 12.16
N GLY A 145 19.11 -6.45 12.40
CA GLY A 145 18.11 -6.17 13.42
C GLY A 145 16.81 -6.94 13.19
N ALA A 146 16.32 -7.02 11.95
CA ALA A 146 15.14 -7.81 11.60
C ALA A 146 15.32 -9.31 11.91
N ARG A 147 16.47 -9.89 11.56
CA ARG A 147 16.80 -11.30 11.87
C ARG A 147 16.86 -11.54 13.38
N LEU A 148 17.47 -10.64 14.14
CA LEU A 148 17.56 -10.74 15.61
C LEU A 148 16.19 -10.60 16.29
N ILE A 149 15.35 -9.68 15.82
CA ILE A 149 13.97 -9.53 16.31
C ILE A 149 13.18 -10.81 16.04
N ALA A 150 13.26 -11.37 14.83
CA ALA A 150 12.55 -12.59 14.50
C ALA A 150 13.00 -13.77 15.38
N LEU A 151 14.31 -13.95 15.59
CA LEU A 151 14.85 -14.98 16.48
C LEU A 151 14.32 -14.82 17.92
N LEU A 152 14.40 -13.61 18.48
CA LEU A 152 13.93 -13.34 19.84
C LEU A 152 12.41 -13.46 19.97
N ALA A 153 11.65 -13.09 18.95
CA ALA A 153 10.20 -13.25 18.91
C ALA A 153 9.82 -14.74 18.91
N LEU A 154 10.52 -15.58 18.12
CA LEU A 154 10.32 -17.03 18.13
C LEU A 154 10.66 -17.65 19.49
N LEU A 155 11.78 -17.25 20.11
CA LEU A 155 12.13 -17.70 21.46
C LEU A 155 11.11 -17.26 22.51
N HIS A 156 10.62 -16.02 22.41
CA HIS A 156 9.59 -15.48 23.28
C HIS A 156 8.28 -16.26 23.17
N ILE A 157 7.82 -16.53 21.95
CA ILE A 157 6.62 -17.35 21.68
C ILE A 157 6.84 -18.77 22.18
N GLY A 158 7.97 -19.39 21.86
CA GLY A 158 8.32 -20.74 22.30
C GLY A 158 8.31 -20.88 23.82
N ALA A 159 8.82 -19.89 24.54
CA ALA A 159 8.73 -19.83 26.00
C ALA A 159 7.27 -19.75 26.49
N ALA A 160 6.45 -18.87 25.89
CA ALA A 160 5.04 -18.75 26.25
C ALA A 160 4.24 -20.03 25.99
N LEU A 161 4.51 -20.72 24.86
CA LEU A 161 3.89 -22.00 24.51
C LEU A 161 4.36 -23.13 25.45
N ARG A 162 5.66 -23.19 25.78
CA ARG A 162 6.19 -24.14 26.79
C ARG A 162 5.49 -23.95 28.13
N HIS A 163 5.34 -22.69 28.57
CA HIS A 163 4.65 -22.37 29.81
C HIS A 163 3.17 -22.81 29.80
N HIS A 164 2.50 -22.65 28.65
CA HIS A 164 1.10 -23.01 28.50
C HIS A 164 0.86 -24.53 28.40
N PHE A 165 1.59 -25.21 27.52
CA PHE A 165 1.31 -26.61 27.17
C PHE A 165 2.09 -27.62 28.01
N ILE A 166 3.35 -27.31 28.36
CA ILE A 166 4.23 -28.24 29.10
C ILE A 166 4.14 -27.97 30.60
N LEU A 167 4.40 -26.73 31.01
CA LEU A 167 4.38 -26.35 32.43
C LEU A 167 2.96 -26.06 32.96
N LYS A 168 1.96 -26.01 32.07
CA LYS A 168 0.54 -25.86 32.40
C LYS A 168 0.23 -24.70 33.34
N ASN A 169 0.97 -23.59 33.21
CA ASN A 169 0.76 -22.40 34.00
C ASN A 169 0.04 -21.30 33.19
N ASN A 170 -0.37 -20.24 33.89
CA ASN A 170 -1.26 -19.22 33.31
C ASN A 170 -0.52 -18.02 32.71
N ILE A 171 0.80 -18.12 32.46
CA ILE A 171 1.59 -17.01 31.90
C ILE A 171 1.02 -16.52 30.56
N LEU A 172 0.77 -17.43 29.62
CA LEU A 172 0.14 -17.08 28.35
C LEU A 172 -1.27 -16.52 28.56
N ARG A 173 -2.06 -17.13 29.46
CA ARG A 173 -3.45 -16.72 29.74
C ARG A 173 -3.58 -15.30 30.27
N ARG A 174 -2.54 -14.75 30.89
CA ARG A 174 -2.48 -13.34 31.33
C ARG A 174 -2.45 -12.36 30.17
N MET A 175 -2.05 -12.81 28.98
CA MET A 175 -2.04 -12.06 27.73
C MET A 175 -3.22 -12.39 26.80
N LEU A 176 -3.94 -13.49 27.08
CA LEU A 176 -5.13 -13.90 26.33
C LEU A 176 -6.37 -13.09 26.75
N GLY A 177 -7.29 -12.89 25.80
CA GLY A 177 -8.54 -12.16 25.96
C GLY A 177 -8.55 -10.86 25.15
N LEU A 178 -9.67 -10.63 24.45
CA LEU A 178 -9.89 -9.55 23.47
C LEU A 178 -9.09 -9.67 22.16
N MET A 179 -8.73 -10.88 21.75
CA MET A 179 -8.28 -11.18 20.37
C MET A 179 -9.38 -10.87 19.32
N LEU A 180 -10.62 -10.59 19.77
CA LEU A 180 -11.79 -10.34 18.94
C LEU A 180 -12.25 -8.87 18.84
N ILE A 181 -11.69 -7.91 19.59
CA ILE A 181 -12.23 -6.52 19.58
C ILE A 181 -11.39 -5.52 18.78
N VAL A 182 -10.12 -5.82 18.47
CA VAL A 182 -9.43 -5.09 17.39
C VAL A 182 -9.97 -5.52 16.00
N PHE A 183 -10.54 -6.72 15.90
CA PHE A 183 -11.34 -7.15 14.74
C PHE A 183 -12.81 -6.64 14.80
N GLY A 184 -13.26 -6.10 15.93
CA GLY A 184 -14.67 -5.75 16.19
C GLY A 184 -14.99 -4.24 16.16
N LEU A 185 -13.98 -3.37 16.23
CA LEU A 185 -14.09 -2.07 15.60
C LEU A 185 -13.83 -2.29 14.12
N GLY A 186 -14.85 -2.83 13.44
CA GLY A 186 -14.97 -2.62 12.03
C GLY A 186 -14.75 -1.12 11.79
N ILE A 187 -13.67 -0.79 11.10
CA ILE A 187 -13.89 0.06 9.94
C ILE A 187 -15.06 -0.64 9.27
N SER A 188 -16.24 -0.03 9.36
CA SER A 188 -17.40 -0.44 8.59
C SER A 188 -16.96 -0.28 7.14
N TRP A 189 -16.23 -1.25 6.63
CA TRP A 189 -16.18 -1.47 5.20
C TRP A 189 -17.64 -1.75 4.86
N PRO A 190 -18.25 -0.97 3.96
CA PRO A 190 -19.56 -1.33 3.46
C PRO A 190 -19.43 -2.77 2.95
N ALA A 191 -20.09 -3.70 3.64
CA ALA A 191 -20.25 -5.05 3.16
C ALA A 191 -21.22 -4.95 1.98
N GLY A 192 -20.67 -4.94 0.77
CA GLY A 192 -21.47 -4.80 -0.43
C GLY A 192 -20.67 -4.37 -1.65
N ALA A 193 -19.43 -4.83 -1.78
CA ALA A 193 -18.71 -4.75 -3.04
C ALA A 193 -17.65 -5.84 -3.10
N ALA A 194 -17.64 -6.60 -4.19
CA ALA A 194 -16.50 -7.40 -4.56
C ALA A 194 -15.30 -6.45 -4.73
N LEU A 195 -14.30 -6.52 -3.84
CA LEU A 195 -13.06 -5.77 -4.03
C LEU A 195 -12.24 -6.46 -5.11
N TRP A 196 -12.09 -5.81 -6.27
CA TRP A 196 -11.33 -6.32 -7.40
C TRP A 196 -9.88 -5.85 -7.32
N ASN A 197 -8.93 -6.79 -7.28
CA ASN A 197 -7.49 -6.51 -7.35
C ASN A 197 -7.01 -6.47 -8.79
N MET A 198 -6.67 -5.29 -9.28
CA MET A 198 -6.06 -5.10 -10.59
C MET A 198 -4.74 -5.89 -10.71
N GLN A 199 -4.61 -6.65 -11.78
CA GLN A 199 -3.45 -7.48 -12.10
C GLN A 199 -2.42 -6.69 -12.92
N PRO A 200 -1.12 -7.05 -12.85
CA PRO A 200 -0.04 -6.37 -13.55
C PRO A 200 -0.18 -6.35 -15.08
N ALA A 201 -0.95 -7.27 -15.67
CA ALA A 201 -1.19 -7.34 -17.11
C ALA A 201 -2.17 -6.27 -17.63
N SER A 202 -2.71 -5.42 -16.74
CA SER A 202 -3.57 -4.30 -17.11
C SER A 202 -2.79 -3.21 -17.86
N GLN A 203 -3.45 -2.54 -18.80
CA GLN A 203 -2.85 -1.54 -19.68
C GLN A 203 -3.76 -0.32 -19.87
N ILE A 204 -3.15 0.85 -19.93
CA ILE A 204 -3.77 2.09 -20.44
C ILE A 204 -2.93 2.55 -21.63
N LEU A 205 -3.52 2.47 -22.82
CA LEU A 205 -2.93 2.90 -24.07
C LEU A 205 -3.59 4.20 -24.53
N PHE A 206 -2.81 5.05 -25.19
CA PHE A 206 -3.31 6.20 -25.92
C PHE A 206 -2.81 6.17 -27.35
N HIS A 207 -3.70 6.36 -28.30
CA HIS A 207 -3.40 6.41 -29.72
C HIS A 207 -3.62 7.82 -30.23
N PHE A 208 -2.64 8.34 -30.97
CA PHE A 208 -2.67 9.68 -31.51
C PHE A 208 -2.06 9.69 -32.91
N VAL A 209 -2.45 10.68 -33.71
CA VAL A 209 -1.89 10.88 -35.06
C VAL A 209 -1.01 12.11 -35.05
N GLN A 210 0.24 11.94 -35.49
CA GLN A 210 1.20 13.03 -35.67
C GLN A 210 1.68 13.05 -37.13
N SER A 211 1.51 14.19 -37.80
CA SER A 211 1.86 14.39 -39.22
C SER A 211 1.28 13.33 -40.16
N GLY A 212 0.06 12.84 -39.85
CA GLY A 212 -0.63 11.80 -40.62
C GLY A 212 -0.24 10.36 -40.28
N ALA A 213 0.76 10.14 -39.43
CA ALA A 213 1.15 8.81 -38.95
C ALA A 213 0.52 8.52 -37.58
N ALA A 214 0.02 7.30 -37.40
CA ALA A 214 -0.55 6.85 -36.13
C ALA A 214 0.54 6.29 -35.21
N PHE A 215 0.48 6.68 -33.94
CA PHE A 215 1.36 6.25 -32.87
C PHE A 215 0.55 5.73 -31.69
N THR A 216 1.16 4.82 -30.93
CA THR A 216 0.61 4.29 -29.69
C THR A 216 1.61 4.59 -28.58
N GLY A 217 1.11 5.17 -27.49
CA GLY A 217 1.81 5.23 -26.22
C GLY A 217 1.07 4.46 -25.15
N GLN A 218 1.75 4.23 -24.04
CA GLN A 218 1.21 3.60 -22.85
C GLN A 218 1.57 4.41 -21.62
N PHE A 219 0.77 4.28 -20.56
CA PHE A 219 1.19 4.67 -19.22
C PHE A 219 1.62 3.41 -18.48
N GLN A 220 2.91 3.30 -18.15
CA GLN A 220 3.43 2.10 -17.50
C GLN A 220 2.95 1.98 -16.06
N HIS A 221 2.64 3.10 -15.40
CA HIS A 221 2.28 3.16 -13.98
C HIS A 221 0.91 3.82 -13.78
N PHE A 222 -0.01 3.09 -13.17
CA PHE A 222 -1.31 3.59 -12.75
C PHE A 222 -1.87 2.71 -11.63
N ASP A 223 -2.77 3.29 -10.83
CA ASP A 223 -3.50 2.63 -9.76
C ASP A 223 -5.00 2.77 -10.01
N ALA A 224 -5.75 1.71 -9.76
CA ALA A 224 -7.20 1.72 -9.88
C ALA A 224 -7.85 1.19 -8.59
N ARG A 225 -8.86 1.91 -8.10
CA ARG A 225 -9.82 1.42 -7.11
C ARG A 225 -11.13 1.16 -7.83
N ILE A 226 -11.53 -0.11 -7.85
CA ILE A 226 -12.72 -0.57 -8.56
C ILE A 226 -13.66 -1.20 -7.53
N ASP A 227 -14.74 -0.48 -7.25
CA ASP A 227 -15.88 -0.95 -6.47
C ASP A 227 -17.02 -1.17 -7.46
N PHE A 228 -17.29 -2.41 -7.82
CA PHE A 228 -18.27 -2.72 -8.87
C PHE A 228 -18.95 -4.07 -8.64
N ASP A 229 -20.28 -4.03 -8.55
CA ASP A 229 -21.16 -5.19 -8.55
C ASP A 229 -21.93 -5.23 -9.88
N PRO A 230 -21.71 -6.25 -10.74
CA PRO A 230 -22.44 -6.41 -11.99
C PRO A 230 -23.96 -6.53 -11.82
N GLN A 231 -24.44 -6.91 -10.63
CA GLN A 231 -25.88 -7.02 -10.31
C GLN A 231 -26.49 -5.67 -9.89
N LYS A 232 -25.66 -4.71 -9.49
CA LYS A 232 -26.03 -3.34 -9.10
C LYS A 232 -25.04 -2.31 -9.67
N PRO A 233 -24.90 -2.23 -11.01
CA PRO A 233 -23.89 -1.41 -11.64
C PRO A 233 -24.01 0.08 -11.28
N GLU A 234 -25.21 0.57 -10.99
CA GLU A 234 -25.47 1.97 -10.62
C GLU A 234 -24.73 2.42 -9.36
N ASP A 235 -24.44 1.49 -8.45
CA ASP A 235 -23.67 1.71 -7.22
C ASP A 235 -22.15 1.69 -7.46
N GLY A 236 -21.72 1.34 -8.68
CA GLY A 236 -20.31 1.24 -9.04
C GLY A 236 -19.54 2.55 -8.88
N ARG A 237 -18.32 2.46 -8.36
CA ARG A 237 -17.36 3.56 -8.24
C ARG A 237 -16.01 3.13 -8.80
N ILE A 238 -15.44 3.94 -9.67
CA ILE A 238 -14.14 3.69 -10.28
C ILE A 238 -13.29 4.93 -10.10
N ASP A 239 -12.10 4.78 -9.53
CA ASP A 239 -11.12 5.85 -9.34
C ASP A 239 -9.75 5.36 -9.84
N VAL A 240 -9.27 5.95 -10.94
CA VAL A 240 -8.01 5.61 -11.59
C VAL A 240 -7.06 6.79 -11.51
N MET A 241 -5.92 6.58 -10.87
CA MET A 241 -4.80 7.53 -10.81
C MET A 241 -3.71 7.09 -11.77
N ILE A 242 -3.35 7.96 -12.71
CA ILE A 242 -2.36 7.69 -13.74
C ILE A 242 -1.12 8.53 -13.43
N ASP A 243 0.04 7.89 -13.30
CA ASP A 243 1.32 8.58 -13.24
C ASP A 243 1.72 8.97 -14.67
N VAL A 244 1.56 10.25 -14.99
CA VAL A 244 1.79 10.77 -16.35
C VAL A 244 3.27 10.70 -16.71
N ALA A 245 4.18 10.77 -15.73
CA ALA A 245 5.61 10.67 -15.98
C ALA A 245 6.00 9.28 -16.52
N SER A 246 5.20 8.25 -16.22
CA SER A 246 5.37 6.89 -16.73
C SER A 246 4.96 6.68 -18.19
N LEU A 247 4.56 7.75 -18.90
CA LEU A 247 4.25 7.67 -20.32
C LEU A 247 5.44 7.13 -21.12
N ASP A 248 5.16 6.30 -22.11
CA ASP A 248 6.15 5.68 -22.98
C ASP A 248 5.56 5.47 -24.38
N THR A 249 6.18 6.11 -25.38
CA THR A 249 5.83 5.95 -26.80
C THR A 249 6.92 5.20 -27.58
N GLN A 250 7.80 4.50 -26.87
CA GLN A 250 9.01 3.83 -27.39
C GLN A 250 9.96 4.79 -28.12
N ASN A 251 9.90 6.09 -27.79
CA ASN A 251 10.74 7.13 -28.37
C ASN A 251 11.02 8.20 -27.32
N GLU A 252 12.25 8.21 -26.79
CA GLU A 252 12.63 9.09 -25.68
C GLU A 252 12.49 10.58 -26.01
N GLU A 253 12.78 10.99 -27.24
CA GLU A 253 12.64 12.40 -27.66
C GLU A 253 11.16 12.84 -27.66
N ARG A 254 10.26 12.01 -28.19
CA ARG A 254 8.82 12.27 -28.14
C ARG A 254 8.31 12.27 -26.71
N ASP A 255 8.77 11.34 -25.89
CA ASP A 255 8.37 11.25 -24.50
C ASP A 255 8.82 12.47 -23.70
N ALA A 256 10.01 13.01 -23.98
CA ALA A 256 10.49 14.26 -23.38
C ALA A 256 9.58 15.45 -23.75
N ILE A 257 9.15 15.55 -25.01
CA ILE A 257 8.21 16.59 -25.47
C ILE A 257 6.85 16.42 -24.80
N LEU A 258 6.31 15.19 -24.75
CA LEU A 258 5.02 14.92 -24.09
C LEU A 258 5.06 15.30 -22.60
N ARG A 259 6.17 15.02 -21.90
CA ARG A 259 6.34 15.39 -20.49
C ARG A 259 6.53 16.89 -20.25
N SER A 260 6.89 17.67 -21.27
CA SER A 260 7.18 19.10 -21.16
C SER A 260 5.95 19.95 -20.77
N GLY A 261 6.20 21.19 -20.35
CA GLY A 261 5.17 22.18 -19.99
C GLY A 261 4.14 22.48 -21.08
N ASP A 262 4.49 22.24 -22.34
CA ASP A 262 3.63 22.54 -23.50
C ASP A 262 2.50 21.52 -23.69
N ILE A 263 2.66 20.31 -23.14
CA ILE A 263 1.69 19.22 -23.25
C ILE A 263 1.20 18.80 -21.87
N PHE A 264 1.85 17.82 -21.22
CA PHE A 264 1.38 17.29 -19.94
C PHE A 264 1.90 18.05 -18.72
N ASP A 265 3.04 18.73 -18.84
CA ASP A 265 3.62 19.53 -17.76
C ASP A 265 3.81 18.72 -16.47
N VAL A 266 4.52 17.59 -16.58
CA VAL A 266 4.57 16.57 -15.52
C VAL A 266 5.27 17.04 -14.25
N GLU A 267 6.10 18.09 -14.34
CA GLU A 267 6.72 18.70 -13.17
C GLU A 267 5.66 19.36 -12.26
N GLN A 268 4.66 20.02 -12.85
CA GLN A 268 3.57 20.66 -12.11
C GLN A 268 2.39 19.70 -11.88
N PHE A 269 2.12 18.82 -12.85
CA PHE A 269 0.97 17.93 -12.88
C PHE A 269 1.41 16.47 -13.10
N PRO A 270 2.02 15.81 -12.11
CA PRO A 270 2.56 14.46 -12.27
C PRO A 270 1.47 13.39 -12.44
N GLN A 271 0.20 13.73 -12.16
CA GLN A 271 -0.90 12.78 -12.16
C GLN A 271 -2.09 13.26 -13.01
N ALA A 272 -2.72 12.31 -13.69
CA ALA A 272 -4.05 12.44 -14.25
C ALA A 272 -5.01 11.50 -13.51
N GLN A 273 -6.31 11.81 -13.51
CA GLN A 273 -7.30 11.04 -12.77
C GLN A 273 -8.57 10.83 -13.59
N PHE A 274 -9.05 9.60 -13.68
CA PHE A 274 -10.42 9.31 -14.09
C PHE A 274 -11.24 8.86 -12.89
N LYS A 275 -12.37 9.53 -12.64
CA LYS A 275 -13.27 9.19 -11.55
C LYS A 275 -14.69 9.05 -12.05
N ALA A 276 -15.26 7.86 -11.92
CA ALA A 276 -16.66 7.57 -12.20
C ALA A 276 -17.43 7.32 -10.90
N ASP A 277 -18.54 8.04 -10.77
CA ASP A 277 -19.43 7.97 -9.61
C ASP A 277 -20.67 7.09 -9.88
N THR A 278 -20.78 6.50 -11.07
CA THR A 278 -21.81 5.50 -11.39
C THR A 278 -21.40 4.70 -12.62
N VAL A 279 -21.91 3.48 -12.74
CA VAL A 279 -21.79 2.66 -13.95
C VAL A 279 -23.19 2.30 -14.43
N ARG A 280 -23.41 2.34 -15.75
CA ARG A 280 -24.68 1.95 -16.37
C ARG A 280 -24.48 0.70 -17.17
N GLN A 281 -25.41 -0.25 -17.07
CA GLN A 281 -25.45 -1.37 -17.99
C GLN A 281 -26.12 -0.92 -19.30
N THR A 282 -25.44 -1.12 -20.42
CA THR A 282 -25.92 -0.76 -21.77
C THR A 282 -26.28 -1.99 -22.60
N GLY A 283 -25.81 -3.17 -22.19
CA GLY A 283 -26.12 -4.46 -22.80
C GLY A 283 -25.64 -5.64 -21.95
N THR A 284 -25.81 -6.86 -22.46
CA THR A 284 -25.27 -8.06 -21.79
C THR A 284 -23.74 -8.03 -21.83
N GLY A 285 -23.09 -7.90 -20.67
CA GLY A 285 -21.63 -7.78 -20.58
C GLY A 285 -21.08 -6.41 -21.01
N GLU A 286 -21.95 -5.44 -21.30
CA GLU A 286 -21.57 -4.11 -21.79
C GLU A 286 -22.03 -3.03 -20.82
N TYR A 287 -21.12 -2.12 -20.50
CA TYR A 287 -21.28 -1.10 -19.46
C TYR A 287 -20.75 0.26 -19.93
N GLU A 288 -21.16 1.31 -19.24
CA GLU A 288 -20.67 2.67 -19.42
C GLU A 288 -20.35 3.27 -18.04
N ALA A 289 -19.08 3.54 -17.77
CA ALA A 289 -18.65 4.27 -16.58
C ALA A 289 -18.84 5.77 -16.80
N VAL A 290 -19.70 6.40 -16.00
CA VAL A 290 -20.05 7.82 -16.15
C VAL A 290 -19.28 8.61 -15.09
N GLY A 291 -18.36 9.45 -15.56
CA GLY A 291 -17.42 10.13 -14.69
C GLY A 291 -16.84 11.40 -15.27
N ALA A 292 -15.68 11.77 -14.74
CA ALA A 292 -14.86 12.85 -15.24
C ALA A 292 -13.41 12.38 -15.38
N LEU A 293 -12.77 12.79 -16.47
CA LEU A 293 -11.33 12.71 -16.65
C LEU A 293 -10.74 14.08 -16.33
N THR A 294 -9.65 14.07 -15.57
CA THR A 294 -8.89 15.26 -15.20
C THR A 294 -7.47 15.07 -15.69
N ILE A 295 -7.02 15.97 -16.55
CA ILE A 295 -5.65 16.04 -17.05
C ILE A 295 -5.15 17.44 -16.73
N ARG A 296 -3.99 17.54 -16.06
CA ARG A 296 -3.51 18.80 -15.45
C ARG A 296 -4.56 19.36 -14.49
N ASP A 297 -4.91 20.63 -14.65
CA ASP A 297 -5.93 21.35 -13.89
C ASP A 297 -7.31 21.35 -14.58
N VAL A 298 -7.45 20.67 -15.72
CA VAL A 298 -8.69 20.67 -16.51
C VAL A 298 -9.45 19.36 -16.31
N SER A 299 -10.68 19.48 -15.80
CA SER A 299 -11.61 18.36 -15.63
C SER A 299 -12.75 18.44 -16.64
N ARG A 300 -13.09 17.31 -17.27
CA ARG A 300 -14.18 17.18 -18.24
C ARG A 300 -14.99 15.91 -17.97
N PRO A 301 -16.33 15.97 -18.11
CA PRO A 301 -17.16 14.77 -18.11
C PRO A 301 -16.69 13.79 -19.19
N LEU A 302 -16.60 12.52 -18.85
CA LEU A 302 -16.23 11.45 -19.76
C LEU A 302 -17.07 10.21 -19.45
N ASN A 303 -17.76 9.71 -20.47
CA ASN A 303 -18.42 8.41 -20.43
C ASN A 303 -17.49 7.38 -21.08
N LEU A 304 -17.05 6.41 -20.31
CA LEU A 304 -16.15 5.36 -20.77
C LEU A 304 -16.96 4.07 -20.99
N PRO A 305 -17.26 3.70 -22.25
CA PRO A 305 -17.86 2.40 -22.53
C PRO A 305 -16.81 1.30 -22.34
N PHE A 306 -17.24 0.17 -21.77
CA PHE A 306 -16.41 -1.00 -21.61
C PHE A 306 -17.22 -2.30 -21.64
N SER A 307 -16.62 -3.34 -22.20
CA SER A 307 -17.10 -4.71 -22.08
C SER A 307 -16.47 -5.38 -20.86
N LEU A 308 -17.20 -6.28 -20.22
CA LEU A 308 -16.77 -7.00 -19.02
C LEU A 308 -17.04 -8.49 -19.20
N THR A 309 -15.98 -9.28 -19.09
CA THR A 309 -16.06 -10.74 -19.02
C THR A 309 -15.63 -11.18 -17.62
N ILE A 310 -16.50 -11.90 -16.93
CA ILE A 310 -16.19 -12.52 -15.64
C ILE A 310 -16.07 -14.02 -15.89
N THR A 311 -14.98 -14.61 -15.42
CA THR A 311 -14.70 -16.04 -15.54
C THR A 311 -14.42 -16.61 -14.15
N ASP A 312 -15.21 -17.60 -13.78
CA ASP A 312 -14.95 -18.45 -12.62
C ASP A 312 -13.83 -19.40 -13.00
N ALA A 313 -12.68 -19.29 -12.34
CA ALA A 313 -11.61 -20.25 -12.48
C ALA A 313 -11.98 -21.57 -11.78
N ASP A 314 -11.52 -22.70 -12.32
CA ASP A 314 -11.79 -24.04 -11.79
C ASP A 314 -11.28 -24.24 -10.34
N ASP A 315 -10.45 -23.34 -9.81
CA ASP A 315 -9.93 -23.34 -8.42
C ASP A 315 -10.77 -22.50 -7.42
N GLY A 316 -11.85 -21.89 -7.90
CA GLY A 316 -12.75 -21.03 -7.13
C GLY A 316 -12.35 -19.55 -7.06
N ASP A 317 -11.30 -19.11 -7.76
CA ASP A 317 -11.02 -17.68 -7.96
C ASP A 317 -11.88 -17.08 -9.08
N VAL A 318 -12.37 -15.87 -8.88
CA VAL A 318 -13.16 -15.15 -9.88
C VAL A 318 -12.28 -14.08 -10.51
N SER A 319 -12.12 -14.17 -11.83
CA SER A 319 -11.37 -13.21 -12.63
C SER A 319 -12.32 -12.34 -13.45
N ALA A 320 -11.99 -11.07 -13.60
CA ALA A 320 -12.69 -10.13 -14.47
C ALA A 320 -11.71 -9.52 -15.46
N THR A 321 -12.09 -9.48 -16.73
CA THR A 321 -11.38 -8.74 -17.77
C THR A 321 -12.32 -7.67 -18.33
N ALA A 322 -11.89 -6.42 -18.24
CA ALA A 322 -12.60 -5.28 -18.81
C ALA A 322 -11.81 -4.69 -19.99
N HIS A 323 -12.52 -4.37 -21.07
CA HIS A 323 -11.96 -3.70 -22.25
C HIS A 323 -12.76 -2.45 -22.56
N GLY A 324 -12.13 -1.29 -22.52
CA GLY A 324 -12.78 -0.01 -22.76
C GLY A 324 -12.05 0.80 -23.81
N LYS A 325 -12.81 1.60 -24.57
CA LYS A 325 -12.25 2.45 -25.62
C LYS A 325 -13.06 3.72 -25.77
N VAL A 326 -12.40 4.87 -25.74
CA VAL A 326 -13.07 6.17 -25.86
C VAL A 326 -12.19 7.17 -26.61
N ALA A 327 -12.81 7.99 -27.44
CA ALA A 327 -12.13 9.10 -28.10
C ALA A 327 -12.35 10.38 -27.28
N ILE A 328 -11.28 11.16 -27.09
CA ILE A 328 -11.31 12.49 -26.48
C ILE A 328 -10.69 13.52 -27.43
N SER A 329 -11.02 14.79 -27.25
CA SER A 329 -10.32 15.91 -27.89
C SER A 329 -9.19 16.39 -26.98
N ARG A 330 -7.96 16.44 -27.47
CA ARG A 330 -6.83 17.00 -26.70
C ARG A 330 -7.04 18.48 -26.36
N ARG A 331 -7.75 19.22 -27.21
CA ARG A 331 -8.04 20.65 -27.01
C ARG A 331 -9.01 20.88 -25.86
N ASP A 332 -9.92 19.94 -25.56
CA ASP A 332 -10.82 20.07 -24.42
C ASP A 332 -10.07 20.13 -23.08
N TYR A 333 -8.87 19.57 -23.04
CA TYR A 333 -7.94 19.53 -21.90
C TYR A 333 -6.76 20.49 -22.07
N GLU A 334 -6.79 21.35 -23.08
CA GLU A 334 -5.74 22.32 -23.40
C GLU A 334 -4.34 21.71 -23.62
N LEU A 335 -4.28 20.47 -24.13
CA LEU A 335 -3.04 19.74 -24.37
C LEU A 335 -2.44 20.10 -25.74
N GLY A 336 -1.19 20.58 -25.72
CA GLY A 336 -0.48 21.05 -26.91
C GLY A 336 -0.80 22.51 -27.21
N LYS A 337 -0.16 23.42 -26.47
CA LYS A 337 -0.23 24.88 -26.67
C LYS A 337 0.91 25.36 -27.60
N GLY A 338 0.86 26.63 -28.02
CA GLY A 338 1.92 27.22 -28.85
C GLY A 338 2.07 26.53 -30.20
N GLU A 339 3.27 26.06 -30.52
CA GLU A 339 3.59 25.36 -31.79
C GLU A 339 2.83 24.03 -31.97
N TRP A 340 2.30 23.46 -30.88
CA TRP A 340 1.52 22.22 -30.88
C TRP A 340 0.00 22.45 -30.97
N ALA A 341 -0.44 23.71 -31.06
CA ALA A 341 -1.87 24.05 -31.10
C ALA A 341 -2.55 23.66 -32.42
N GLU A 342 -1.80 23.68 -33.53
CA GLU A 342 -2.35 23.35 -34.85
C GLU A 342 -2.59 21.85 -35.01
N THR A 343 -3.74 21.49 -35.58
CA THR A 343 -4.12 20.08 -35.78
C THR A 343 -3.46 19.40 -36.98
N GLY A 344 -2.72 20.16 -37.80
CA GLY A 344 -1.96 19.63 -38.93
C GLY A 344 -0.72 18.84 -38.52
N ILE A 345 -0.19 19.11 -37.32
CA ILE A 345 1.00 18.43 -36.77
C ILE A 345 0.58 17.33 -35.81
N ILE A 346 -0.35 17.58 -34.89
CA ILE A 346 -0.93 16.57 -34.00
C ILE A 346 -2.45 16.65 -34.11
N ALA A 347 -3.07 15.55 -34.53
CA ALA A 347 -4.53 15.46 -34.63
C ALA A 347 -5.20 15.80 -33.29
N ASP A 348 -6.43 16.32 -33.36
CA ASP A 348 -7.17 16.68 -32.15
C ASP A 348 -7.66 15.46 -31.37
N GLU A 349 -8.11 14.43 -32.11
CA GLU A 349 -8.62 13.19 -31.54
C GLU A 349 -7.47 12.36 -30.96
N VAL A 350 -7.67 11.92 -29.71
CA VAL A 350 -6.85 10.93 -29.03
C VAL A 350 -7.76 9.82 -28.58
N ILE A 351 -7.39 8.59 -28.91
CA ILE A 351 -8.15 7.41 -28.50
C ILE A 351 -7.48 6.82 -27.27
N ILE A 352 -8.23 6.69 -26.19
CA ILE A 352 -7.82 5.98 -24.98
C ILE A 352 -8.36 4.56 -25.08
N GLU A 353 -7.49 3.58 -24.91
CA GLU A 353 -7.84 2.16 -24.86
C GLU A 353 -7.36 1.58 -23.53
N ILE A 354 -8.26 0.91 -22.82
CA ILE A 354 -7.97 0.29 -21.53
C ILE A 354 -8.21 -1.21 -21.60
N ARG A 355 -7.33 -1.94 -20.93
CA ARG A 355 -7.51 -3.36 -20.63
C ARG A 355 -7.22 -3.55 -19.16
N VAL A 356 -8.21 -3.95 -18.38
CA VAL A 356 -8.04 -4.21 -16.95
C VAL A 356 -8.30 -5.69 -16.71
N GLU A 357 -7.31 -6.35 -16.12
CA GLU A 357 -7.48 -7.68 -15.55
C GLU A 357 -7.57 -7.52 -14.04
N ALA A 358 -8.55 -8.16 -13.40
CA ALA A 358 -8.70 -8.12 -11.96
C ALA A 358 -9.12 -9.46 -11.37
N LEU A 359 -8.69 -9.73 -10.14
CA LEU A 359 -9.08 -10.89 -9.36
C LEU A 359 -9.96 -10.43 -8.19
N GLN A 360 -11.08 -11.11 -7.98
CA GLN A 360 -11.95 -10.86 -6.84
C GLN A 360 -11.23 -11.23 -5.54
N GLN A 361 -11.13 -10.30 -4.60
CA GLN A 361 -10.68 -10.61 -3.24
C GLN A 361 -11.73 -11.47 -2.53
N ARG A 362 -11.29 -12.58 -1.94
CA ARG A 362 -12.11 -13.47 -1.11
C ARG A 362 -12.36 -12.91 0.28
#